data_AF-A0A0A9E6C8-F1
#
_entry.id   AF-A0A0A9E6C8-F1
#
_cell.length_a   1.000
_cell.length_b   1.000
_cell.length_c   1.000
_cell.angle_alpha   90.00
_cell.angle_beta   90.00
_cell.angle_gamma   90.00
#
_symmetry.space_group_name_H-M   'P 1'
#
loop_
_entity.id
_entity.type
_entity.pdbx_description
1 polymer ?
#
loop_
_entity_poly.entity_id
_entity_poly.type
_entity_poly.pdbx_seq_one_letter_code
_entity_poly.pdbx_strand_id
1 'polypeptide(L)'
;MLFIARPRTTVLGNIPNSMIYRRMDQYTTAQTVPGVLLLGVDAPIYFTNASYLRERISRWIDEEEERTKGKGKTGVQYVVLDMGAVGSIDTSGTSMLDELKKALDKRGLQIVLANPGSEIMKKLNSSKVLESIGHEWIFPTVGEAVASCGYVMHSHKPGMVKDSAAVHENMV
;
A
#
# COMPACT_ATOMS: atom_id res chain seq x y z
N MET A 1 -28.94 2.23 3.15
CA MET A 1 -27.85 2.47 4.14
C MET A 1 -26.70 1.45 4.08
N LEU A 2 -26.85 0.24 3.52
CA LEU A 2 -25.79 -0.78 3.49
C LEU A 2 -24.48 -0.32 2.79
N PHE A 3 -24.58 0.45 1.70
CA PHE A 3 -23.41 0.92 0.94
C PHE A 3 -22.50 1.87 1.72
N ILE A 4 -23.04 2.58 2.72
CA ILE A 4 -22.23 3.48 3.55
C ILE A 4 -21.44 2.66 4.55
N ALA A 5 -22.08 1.71 5.25
CA ALA A 5 -21.45 0.87 6.28
C ALA A 5 -20.47 -0.17 5.72
N ARG A 6 -20.70 -0.63 4.48
CA ARG A 6 -19.84 -1.59 3.77
C ARG A 6 -19.45 -1.03 2.41
N PRO A 7 -18.57 -0.01 2.40
CA PRO A 7 -18.13 0.60 1.16
C PRO A 7 -17.38 -0.41 0.30
N ARG A 8 -17.47 -0.22 -1.01
CA ARG A 8 -16.71 -1.05 -1.95
C ARG A 8 -15.22 -0.72 -1.78
N THR A 9 -14.42 -1.77 -1.63
CA THR A 9 -12.96 -1.72 -1.74
C THR A 9 -12.56 -2.62 -2.90
N THR A 10 -11.62 -2.16 -3.73
CA THR A 10 -11.26 -2.86 -4.96
C THR A 10 -9.76 -3.04 -5.06
N VAL A 11 -9.32 -4.21 -5.54
CA VAL A 11 -7.90 -4.42 -5.87
C VAL A 11 -7.64 -3.80 -7.24
N LEU A 12 -6.64 -2.95 -7.31
CA LEU A 12 -6.20 -2.34 -8.57
C LEU A 12 -4.91 -3.02 -9.04
N GLY A 13 -4.79 -3.19 -10.35
CA GLY A 13 -3.61 -3.71 -11.02
C GLY A 13 -3.11 -2.75 -12.09
N ASN A 14 -1.83 -2.86 -12.44
CA ASN A 14 -1.22 -2.10 -13.52
C ASN A 14 -1.69 -2.64 -14.88
N ILE A 15 -2.05 -1.75 -15.79
CA ILE A 15 -2.22 -2.12 -17.20
C ILE A 15 -0.83 -2.18 -17.84
N PRO A 16 -0.43 -3.32 -18.45
CA PRO A 16 0.92 -3.49 -19.00
C PRO A 16 1.35 -2.37 -19.94
N ASN A 17 2.64 -2.01 -19.88
CA ASN A 17 3.24 -0.93 -20.67
C ASN A 17 2.59 0.45 -20.44
N SER A 18 2.06 0.70 -19.25
CA SER A 18 1.46 1.99 -18.91
C SER A 18 1.64 2.34 -17.43
N MET A 19 1.35 3.59 -17.09
CA MET A 19 1.25 4.08 -15.70
C MET A 19 -0.19 4.02 -15.17
N ILE A 20 -1.08 3.26 -15.83
CA ILE A 20 -2.51 3.22 -15.52
C ILE A 20 -2.78 2.05 -14.58
N TYR A 21 -3.55 2.33 -13.52
CA TYR A 21 -4.04 1.33 -12.59
C TYR A 21 -5.57 1.22 -12.69
N ARG A 22 -6.06 -0.01 -12.79
CA ARG A 22 -7.49 -0.30 -12.95
C ARG A 22 -7.91 -1.49 -12.12
N ARG A 23 -9.20 -1.54 -11.80
CA ARG A 23 -9.77 -2.63 -11.02
C ARG A 23 -9.59 -3.96 -11.75
N MET A 24 -9.02 -4.93 -11.04
CA MET A 24 -8.73 -6.23 -11.62
C MET A 24 -9.99 -7.09 -11.84
N ASP A 25 -11.08 -6.78 -11.14
CA ASP A 25 -12.38 -7.43 -11.34
C ASP A 25 -13.04 -7.02 -12.68
N GLN A 26 -12.66 -5.87 -13.24
CA GLN A 26 -13.19 -5.34 -14.49
C GLN A 26 -12.22 -5.48 -15.66
N TYR A 27 -10.92 -5.28 -15.42
CA TYR A 27 -9.90 -5.30 -16.47
C TYR A 27 -8.99 -6.51 -16.27
N THR A 28 -9.27 -7.60 -16.99
CA THR A 28 -8.53 -8.87 -16.87
C THR A 28 -7.07 -8.78 -17.28
N THR A 29 -6.70 -7.75 -18.05
CA THR A 29 -5.31 -7.46 -18.43
C THR A 29 -4.52 -6.78 -17.32
N ALA A 30 -5.18 -6.27 -16.26
CA ALA A 30 -4.51 -5.62 -15.15
C ALA A 30 -3.72 -6.64 -14.32
N GLN A 31 -2.50 -6.29 -13.94
CA GLN A 31 -1.56 -7.16 -13.24
C GLN A 31 -1.21 -6.63 -11.86
N THR A 32 -1.08 -7.53 -10.89
CA THR A 32 -0.58 -7.20 -9.55
C THR A 32 0.88 -6.76 -9.62
N VAL A 33 1.26 -5.82 -8.75
CA VAL A 33 2.65 -5.40 -8.62
C VAL A 33 3.32 -6.21 -7.51
N PRO A 34 4.45 -6.90 -7.76
CA PRO A 34 5.13 -7.69 -6.73
C PRO A 34 5.45 -6.86 -5.48
N GLY A 35 5.13 -7.38 -4.30
CA GLY A 35 5.34 -6.69 -3.02
C GLY A 35 4.32 -5.61 -2.67
N VAL A 36 3.39 -5.26 -3.57
CA VAL A 36 2.46 -4.16 -3.38
C VAL A 36 1.01 -4.65 -3.49
N LEU A 37 0.24 -4.46 -2.41
CA LEU A 37 -1.21 -4.56 -2.43
C LEU A 37 -1.81 -3.17 -2.64
N LEU A 38 -2.38 -2.93 -3.81
CA LEU A 38 -3.01 -1.65 -4.15
C LEU A 38 -4.54 -1.75 -4.06
N LEU A 39 -5.12 -0.96 -3.16
CA LEU A 39 -6.55 -0.94 -2.88
C LEU A 39 -7.16 0.43 -3.17
N GLY A 40 -8.26 0.46 -3.93
CA GLY A 40 -9.12 1.62 -4.06
C GLY A 40 -10.17 1.66 -2.94
N VAL A 41 -10.32 2.83 -2.30
CA VAL A 41 -11.36 3.09 -1.31
C VAL A 41 -12.44 4.00 -1.91
N ASP A 42 -13.55 3.39 -2.36
CA ASP A 42 -14.58 4.08 -3.14
C ASP A 42 -15.69 4.71 -2.25
N ALA A 43 -15.33 5.35 -1.13
CA ALA A 43 -16.29 6.00 -0.24
C ALA A 43 -15.65 6.97 0.76
N PRO A 44 -16.43 7.93 1.31
CA PRO A 44 -16.07 8.62 2.55
C PRO A 44 -15.81 7.65 3.71
N ILE A 45 -14.92 8.02 4.62
CA ILE A 45 -14.55 7.20 5.77
C ILE A 45 -15.11 7.86 7.03
N TYR A 46 -16.11 7.22 7.64
CA TYR A 46 -16.80 7.70 8.82
C TYR A 46 -16.88 6.64 9.91
N PHE A 47 -17.38 7.03 11.09
CA PHE A 47 -17.67 6.10 12.19
C PHE A 47 -18.44 4.85 11.74
N THR A 48 -19.40 5.00 10.84
CA THR A 48 -20.28 3.89 10.39
C THR A 48 -19.57 2.81 9.59
N ASN A 49 -18.38 3.08 9.03
CA ASN A 49 -17.67 2.14 8.14
C ASN A 49 -16.19 1.94 8.45
N ALA A 50 -15.63 2.73 9.38
CA ALA A 50 -14.25 2.64 9.82
C ALA A 50 -13.84 1.22 10.22
N SER A 51 -14.59 0.59 11.13
CA SER A 51 -14.29 -0.78 11.60
C SER A 51 -14.29 -1.79 10.45
N TYR A 52 -15.32 -1.71 9.59
CA TYR A 52 -15.45 -2.58 8.42
C TYR A 52 -14.27 -2.40 7.45
N LEU A 53 -13.87 -1.17 7.14
CA LEU A 53 -12.76 -0.89 6.24
C LEU A 53 -11.46 -1.49 6.76
N ARG A 54 -11.14 -1.29 8.04
CA ARG A 54 -9.95 -1.86 8.68
C ARG A 54 -9.92 -3.38 8.58
N GLU A 55 -11.03 -4.04 8.94
CA GLU A 55 -11.16 -5.49 8.83
C GLU A 55 -11.08 -5.99 7.38
N ARG A 56 -11.66 -5.24 6.44
CA ARG A 56 -11.66 -5.61 5.03
C ARG A 56 -10.27 -5.50 4.41
N ILE A 57 -9.51 -4.46 4.78
CA ILE A 57 -8.11 -4.29 4.36
C ILE A 57 -7.26 -5.42 4.95
N SER A 58 -7.42 -5.75 6.25
CA SER A 58 -6.72 -6.90 6.85
C SER A 58 -6.99 -8.18 6.07
N ARG A 59 -8.26 -8.47 5.74
CA ARG A 59 -8.63 -9.64 4.94
C ARG A 59 -7.99 -9.65 3.55
N TRP A 60 -7.91 -8.50 2.88
CA TRP A 60 -7.22 -8.41 1.58
C TRP A 60 -5.73 -8.75 1.69
N ILE A 61 -5.07 -8.32 2.77
CA ILE A 61 -3.66 -8.63 3.01
C ILE A 61 -3.49 -10.14 3.22
N ASP A 62 -4.33 -10.74 4.07
CA ASP A 62 -4.25 -12.16 4.38
C ASP A 62 -4.51 -13.03 3.12
N GLU A 63 -5.52 -12.66 2.31
CA GLU A 63 -5.82 -13.29 1.02
C GLU A 63 -4.63 -13.20 0.03
N GLU A 64 -3.97 -12.05 -0.02
CA GLU A 64 -2.82 -11.82 -0.92
C GLU A 64 -1.54 -12.54 -0.45
N GLU A 65 -1.28 -12.57 0.85
CA GLU A 65 -0.20 -13.35 1.45
C GLU A 65 -0.40 -14.85 1.22
N GLU A 66 -1.61 -15.38 1.40
CA GLU A 66 -1.93 -16.79 1.09
C GLU A 66 -1.71 -17.09 -0.40
N ARG A 67 -2.13 -16.17 -1.29
CA ARG A 67 -1.96 -16.32 -2.73
C ARG A 67 -0.48 -16.39 -3.14
N THR A 68 0.42 -15.71 -2.43
CA THR A 68 1.85 -15.64 -2.74
C THR A 68 2.69 -16.68 -1.99
N LYS A 69 2.21 -17.20 -0.87
CA LYS A 69 2.88 -18.20 -0.03
C LYS A 69 3.29 -19.44 -0.83
N GLY A 70 4.57 -19.83 -0.69
CA GLY A 70 5.12 -21.04 -1.32
C GLY A 70 5.31 -20.96 -2.85
N LYS A 71 5.03 -19.82 -3.50
CA LYS A 71 5.13 -19.65 -4.96
C LYS A 71 6.38 -18.90 -5.43
N GLY A 72 7.35 -18.69 -4.53
CA GLY A 72 8.56 -17.90 -4.81
C GLY A 72 8.28 -16.44 -5.19
N LYS A 73 7.08 -15.95 -4.91
CA LYS A 73 6.67 -14.56 -5.15
C LYS A 73 6.98 -13.71 -3.93
N THR A 74 7.29 -12.43 -4.15
CA THR A 74 7.41 -11.44 -3.08
C THR A 74 6.06 -11.31 -2.38
N GLY A 75 6.02 -11.61 -1.08
CA GLY A 75 4.84 -11.36 -0.23
C GLY A 75 4.55 -9.87 -0.12
N VAL A 76 3.42 -9.50 0.49
CA VAL A 76 3.05 -8.10 0.68
C VAL A 76 4.12 -7.40 1.53
N GLN A 77 4.55 -6.22 1.10
CA GLN A 77 5.44 -5.32 1.85
C GLN A 77 4.81 -3.93 1.99
N TYR A 78 4.05 -3.50 0.99
CA TYR A 78 3.37 -2.22 0.96
C TYR A 78 1.87 -2.40 0.73
N VAL A 79 1.07 -1.63 1.48
CA VAL A 79 -0.36 -1.49 1.27
C VAL A 79 -0.64 -0.07 0.81
N VAL A 80 -0.88 0.10 -0.49
CA VAL A 80 -1.19 1.39 -1.10
C VAL A 80 -2.70 1.58 -1.09
N LEU A 81 -3.18 2.66 -0.51
CA LEU A 81 -4.58 3.08 -0.55
C LEU A 81 -4.73 4.22 -1.56
N ASP A 82 -5.47 3.98 -2.65
CA ASP A 82 -5.95 5.03 -3.54
C ASP A 82 -7.14 5.74 -2.88
N MET A 83 -6.87 6.97 -2.44
CA MET A 83 -7.79 7.83 -1.71
C MET A 83 -8.54 8.78 -2.64
N GLY A 84 -8.38 8.67 -3.97
CA GLY A 84 -8.95 9.61 -4.94
C GLY A 84 -10.48 9.72 -4.91
N ALA A 85 -11.17 8.66 -4.49
CA ALA A 85 -12.63 8.64 -4.32
C ALA A 85 -13.09 8.96 -2.88
N VAL A 86 -12.15 9.14 -1.94
CA VAL A 86 -12.46 9.48 -0.55
C VAL A 86 -12.73 10.98 -0.43
N GLY A 87 -13.99 11.37 -0.60
CA GLY A 87 -14.38 12.78 -0.59
C GLY A 87 -14.34 13.45 0.79
N SER A 88 -14.40 12.70 1.89
CA SER A 88 -14.29 13.23 3.26
C SER A 88 -13.97 12.15 4.28
N ILE A 89 -13.48 12.58 5.44
CA ILE A 89 -13.11 11.72 6.57
C ILE A 89 -13.47 12.41 7.90
N ASP A 90 -14.04 11.65 8.84
CA ASP A 90 -14.31 12.12 10.21
C ASP A 90 -13.23 11.67 11.20
N THR A 91 -13.37 12.03 12.48
CA THR A 91 -12.43 11.65 13.53
C THR A 91 -12.25 10.13 13.62
N SER A 92 -13.34 9.36 13.57
CA SER A 92 -13.28 7.89 13.62
C SER A 92 -12.54 7.31 12.41
N GLY A 93 -12.71 7.90 11.22
CA GLY A 93 -11.95 7.53 10.04
C GLY A 93 -10.45 7.82 10.19
N THR A 94 -10.07 8.97 10.75
CA THR A 94 -8.65 9.26 11.01
C THR A 94 -8.04 8.31 12.05
N SER A 95 -8.78 8.00 13.13
CA SER A 95 -8.34 7.01 14.14
C SER A 95 -8.20 5.62 13.53
N MET A 96 -9.08 5.23 12.63
CA MET A 96 -9.00 3.95 11.92
C MET A 96 -7.72 3.82 11.09
N LEU A 97 -7.30 4.89 10.39
CA LEU A 97 -6.04 4.88 9.64
C LEU A 97 -4.82 4.77 10.55
N ASP A 98 -4.83 5.44 11.70
CA ASP A 98 -3.75 5.32 12.71
C ASP A 98 -3.66 3.90 13.29
N GLU A 99 -4.81 3.30 13.61
CA GLU A 99 -4.87 1.91 14.06
C GLU A 99 -4.40 0.93 12.98
N LEU A 100 -4.81 1.16 11.72
CA LEU A 100 -4.37 0.36 10.58
C LEU A 100 -2.85 0.46 10.42
N LYS A 101 -2.27 1.68 10.47
CA LYS A 101 -0.81 1.89 10.44
C LYS A 101 -0.12 1.06 11.52
N LYS A 102 -0.56 1.16 12.78
CA LYS A 102 0.03 0.39 13.89
C LYS A 102 -0.10 -1.13 13.70
N ALA A 103 -1.20 -1.60 13.13
CA ALA A 103 -1.39 -3.02 12.84
C ALA A 103 -0.46 -3.51 11.73
N LEU A 104 -0.26 -2.69 10.69
CA LEU A 104 0.66 -2.98 9.60
C LEU A 104 2.13 -2.95 10.06
N ASP A 105 2.52 -1.99 10.89
CA ASP A 105 3.86 -1.91 11.47
C ASP A 105 4.24 -3.17 12.25
N LYS A 106 3.30 -3.70 13.05
CA LYS A 106 3.49 -4.95 13.79
C LYS A 106 3.73 -6.15 12.87
N ARG A 107 3.26 -6.09 11.62
CA ARG A 107 3.48 -7.09 10.57
C ARG A 107 4.70 -6.78 9.70
N GLY A 108 5.39 -5.66 9.92
CA GLY A 108 6.48 -5.19 9.06
C GLY A 108 6.01 -4.69 7.68
N LEU A 109 4.74 -4.28 7.57
CA LEU A 109 4.14 -3.75 6.35
C LEU A 109 4.04 -2.22 6.41
N GLN A 110 4.31 -1.54 5.30
CA GLN A 110 4.19 -0.09 5.20
C GLN A 110 2.88 0.32 4.54
N ILE A 111 2.12 1.22 5.17
CA ILE A 111 0.97 1.87 4.53
C ILE A 111 1.45 3.02 3.64
N VAL A 112 0.81 3.21 2.49
CA VAL A 112 1.09 4.30 1.56
C VAL A 112 -0.23 4.92 1.14
N LEU A 113 -0.34 6.24 1.19
CA LEU A 113 -1.53 6.96 0.74
C LEU A 113 -1.27 7.58 -0.63
N ALA A 114 -2.13 7.25 -1.60
CA ALA A 114 -2.08 7.83 -2.94
C ALA A 114 -3.30 8.72 -3.17
N ASN A 115 -3.07 9.88 -3.78
CA ASN A 115 -4.11 10.81 -4.20
C ASN A 115 -5.11 11.23 -3.09
N PRO A 116 -4.68 11.57 -1.86
CA PRO A 116 -5.60 12.12 -0.87
C PRO A 116 -6.07 13.53 -1.25
N GLY A 117 -7.37 13.76 -1.21
CA GLY A 117 -7.95 15.10 -1.43
C GLY A 117 -7.50 16.12 -0.38
N SER A 118 -7.58 17.41 -0.70
CA SER A 118 -7.11 18.49 0.19
C SER A 118 -7.80 18.50 1.56
N GLU A 119 -9.09 18.18 1.62
CA GLU A 119 -9.82 18.08 2.89
C GLU A 119 -9.33 16.89 3.73
N ILE A 120 -9.02 15.77 3.07
CA ILE A 120 -8.44 14.58 3.70
C ILE A 120 -7.07 14.94 4.30
N MET A 121 -6.21 15.60 3.53
CA MET A 121 -4.90 16.04 3.99
C MET A 121 -4.98 16.94 5.22
N LYS A 122 -5.90 17.91 5.25
CA LYS A 122 -6.11 18.78 6.42
C LYS A 122 -6.51 17.98 7.65
N LYS A 123 -7.45 17.04 7.50
CA LYS A 123 -7.93 16.20 8.60
C LYS A 123 -6.82 15.32 9.15
N LEU A 124 -6.10 14.61 8.28
CA LEU A 124 -4.98 13.75 8.66
C LEU A 124 -3.85 14.54 9.34
N ASN A 125 -3.59 15.78 8.90
CA ASN A 125 -2.60 16.64 9.54
C ASN A 125 -3.06 17.02 10.96
N SER A 126 -4.30 17.49 11.10
CA SER A 126 -4.85 17.89 12.41
C SER A 126 -4.92 16.74 13.42
N SER A 127 -5.05 15.50 12.93
CA SER A 127 -5.09 14.28 13.74
C SER A 127 -3.71 13.62 13.94
N LYS A 128 -2.62 14.22 13.44
CA LYS A 128 -1.24 13.68 13.48
C LYS A 128 -1.04 12.34 12.76
N VAL A 129 -1.99 11.95 11.90
CA VAL A 129 -1.91 10.69 11.15
C VAL A 129 -0.86 10.78 10.05
N LEU A 130 -0.66 11.97 9.45
CA LEU A 130 0.41 12.18 8.47
C LEU A 130 1.79 11.92 9.08
N GLU A 131 2.02 12.38 10.31
CA GLU A 131 3.27 12.16 11.04
C GLU A 131 3.47 10.67 11.38
N SER A 132 2.39 9.99 11.79
CA SER A 132 2.38 8.55 12.08
C SER A 132 2.71 7.71 10.84
N ILE A 133 2.19 8.09 9.67
CA ILE A 133 2.42 7.41 8.40
C ILE A 133 3.81 7.71 7.82
N GLY A 134 4.27 8.96 7.95
CA GLY A 134 5.44 9.50 7.28
C GLY A 134 5.04 10.27 6.02
N HIS A 135 5.53 11.50 5.87
CA HIS A 135 5.19 12.37 4.73
C HIS A 135 5.74 11.81 3.41
N GLU A 136 6.81 11.02 3.48
CA GLU A 136 7.42 10.32 2.36
C GLU A 136 6.57 9.16 1.82
N TRP A 137 5.52 8.75 2.54
CA TRP A 137 4.58 7.70 2.14
C TRP A 137 3.23 8.24 1.66
N ILE A 138 3.21 9.50 1.24
CA ILE A 138 2.00 10.19 0.78
C ILE A 138 2.29 10.81 -0.58
N PHE A 139 1.56 10.37 -1.59
CA PHE A 139 1.86 10.69 -2.98
C PHE A 139 0.65 11.30 -3.68
N PRO A 140 0.85 12.23 -4.64
CA PRO A 140 -0.23 12.82 -5.40
C PRO A 140 -0.85 11.81 -6.39
N THR A 141 -0.12 10.77 -6.80
CA THR A 141 -0.62 9.77 -7.76
C THR A 141 -0.32 8.34 -7.29
N VAL A 142 -1.17 7.40 -7.73
CA VAL A 142 -0.94 5.95 -7.53
C VAL A 142 0.35 5.51 -8.22
N GLY A 143 0.66 6.06 -9.39
CA GLY A 143 1.88 5.73 -10.13
C GLY A 143 3.14 6.06 -9.35
N GLU A 144 3.20 7.23 -8.72
CA GLU A 144 4.33 7.63 -7.87
C GLU A 144 4.44 6.80 -6.60
N ALA A 145 3.31 6.50 -5.95
CA ALA A 145 3.29 5.62 -4.77
C ALA A 145 3.89 4.24 -5.09
N VAL A 146 3.41 3.61 -6.16
CA VAL A 146 3.89 2.28 -6.57
C VAL A 146 5.35 2.31 -7.04
N ALA A 147 5.75 3.34 -7.79
CA ALA A 147 7.13 3.50 -8.22
C ALA A 147 8.09 3.63 -7.03
N SER A 148 7.68 4.37 -5.99
CA SER A 148 8.47 4.57 -4.77
C SER A 148 8.60 3.28 -3.96
N CYS A 149 7.51 2.50 -3.82
CA CYS A 149 7.57 1.16 -3.25
C CYS A 149 8.57 0.27 -4.01
N GLY A 150 8.50 0.27 -5.34
CA GLY A 150 9.44 -0.44 -6.22
C GLY A 150 10.89 -0.08 -5.95
N TYR A 151 11.20 1.22 -5.91
CA TYR A 151 12.55 1.72 -5.68
C TYR A 151 13.12 1.29 -4.33
N VAL A 152 12.33 1.40 -3.26
CA VAL A 152 12.77 1.05 -1.91
C VAL A 152 13.03 -0.45 -1.77
N MET A 153 12.18 -1.30 -2.38
CA MET A 153 12.38 -2.75 -2.43
C MET A 153 13.68 -3.14 -3.14
N HIS A 154 14.00 -2.47 -4.25
CA HIS A 154 15.22 -2.75 -5.01
C HIS A 154 16.48 -2.22 -4.33
N SER A 155 16.38 -1.10 -3.60
CA SER A 155 17.49 -0.48 -2.87
C SER A 155 17.90 -1.24 -1.60
N HIS A 156 17.02 -2.08 -1.04
CA HIS A 156 17.27 -2.86 0.18
C HIS A 156 17.54 -4.35 -0.05
N LYS A 157 17.86 -4.80 -1.28
CA LYS A 157 18.38 -6.17 -1.47
C LYS A 157 19.75 -6.30 -0.79
N PRO A 158 19.93 -7.18 0.23
CA PRO A 158 21.26 -7.48 0.75
C PRO A 158 21.97 -8.43 -0.22
N GLY A 159 23.13 -8.02 -0.75
CA GLY A 159 24.10 -8.94 -1.34
C GLY A 159 24.60 -8.60 -2.73
N MET A 160 25.59 -7.70 -2.81
CA MET A 160 26.73 -7.89 -3.72
C MET A 160 27.99 -7.69 -2.86
N VAL A 161 28.34 -8.73 -2.11
CA VAL A 161 29.70 -8.86 -1.57
C VAL A 161 30.61 -8.96 -2.78
N LYS A 162 31.45 -7.95 -3.00
CA LYS A 162 32.59 -8.05 -3.91
C LYS A 162 33.60 -8.98 -3.25
N ASP A 163 33.55 -10.27 -3.58
CA ASP A 163 34.75 -11.09 -3.45
C ASP A 163 35.72 -10.66 -4.55
N SER A 164 36.65 -9.80 -4.19
CA SER A 164 37.83 -9.52 -4.99
C SER A 164 38.99 -9.22 -4.06
N ALA A 165 39.69 -10.27 -3.65
CA ALA A 165 41.16 -10.37 -3.64
C ALA A 165 41.61 -11.53 -2.74
N ALA A 166 41.99 -12.66 -3.37
CA ALA A 166 43.07 -13.54 -2.89
C ALA A 166 43.33 -14.68 -3.88
N VAL A 167 43.90 -14.40 -5.05
CA VAL A 167 44.75 -15.36 -5.77
C VAL A 167 45.80 -14.60 -6.58
N HIS A 168 47.01 -14.47 -6.04
CA HIS A 168 48.29 -14.76 -6.70
C HIS A 168 49.46 -14.06 -6.02
N GLU A 169 50.41 -14.87 -5.54
CA GLU A 169 51.89 -14.74 -5.54
C GLU A 169 52.42 -15.67 -4.42
N ASN A 170 53.42 -16.55 -4.57
CA ASN A 170 54.23 -17.03 -5.68
C ASN A 170 54.85 -18.37 -5.23
N MET A 171 55.04 -19.27 -6.19
CA MET A 171 55.95 -20.41 -6.08
C MET A 171 57.23 -20.04 -6.84
N VAL A 172 58.30 -19.69 -6.13
CA VAL A 172 59.72 -20.04 -6.38
C VAL A 172 60.46 -19.90 -5.05
#